data_AF-A0A977PZS6-F1
#
_entry.id   AF-A0A977PZS6-F1
#
_cell.length_a   1.000
_cell.length_b   1.000
_cell.length_c   1.000
_cell.angle_alpha   90.00
_cell.angle_beta   90.00
_cell.angle_gamma   90.00
#
_symmetry.space_group_name_H-M   'P 1'
#
loop_
_entity.id
_entity.type
_entity.pdbx_description
1 polymer ?
#
loop_
_entity_poly.entity_id
_entity_poly.type
_entity_poly.pdbx_seq_one_letter_code
_entity_poly.pdbx_strand_id
1 'polypeptide(L)' 'MERIVIEVSPNVARAWRSASDSKRKMLGNEVSVRIGKELLNGSKEEYIQYIRELQQTMKEQGLTQELLNEILNEDED' A
#
# COMPACT_ATOMS: atom_id res chain seq x y z
N MET A 1 14.05 -2.59 -6.47
CA MET A 1 12.59 -2.48 -6.42
C MET A 1 12.05 -2.75 -7.81
N GLU A 2 11.00 -3.55 -7.89
CA GLU A 2 10.25 -3.75 -9.13
C GLU A 2 9.13 -2.72 -9.22
N ARG A 3 8.68 -2.41 -10.44
CA ARG A 3 7.65 -1.39 -10.69
C ARG A 3 6.57 -1.94 -11.60
N ILE A 4 5.32 -1.86 -11.14
CA ILE A 4 4.14 -2.02 -11.97
C ILE A 4 3.57 -0.66 -12.37
N VAL A 5 2.87 -0.61 -13.50
CA VAL A 5 2.14 0.57 -13.98
C VAL A 5 0.66 0.20 -14.04
N ILE A 6 -0.17 0.98 -13.33
CA ILE A 6 -1.62 0.80 -13.31
C ILE A 6 -2.24 1.97 -14.06
N GLU A 7 -3.04 1.67 -15.07
CA GLU A 7 -3.82 2.68 -15.78
C GLU A 7 -5.03 3.09 -14.94
N VAL A 8 -5.27 4.40 -14.84
CA VAL A 8 -6.36 4.97 -14.05
C VAL A 8 -7.07 6.05 -14.85
N SER A 9 -8.27 6.43 -14.41
CA SER A 9 -9.01 7.51 -15.07
C SER A 9 -8.25 8.85 -15.01
N PRO A 10 -8.44 9.77 -15.99
CA PRO A 10 -7.77 11.05 -16.00
C PRO A 10 -7.99 11.90 -14.73
N ASN A 11 -9.15 11.75 -14.08
CA ASN A 11 -9.47 12.44 -12.84
C ASN A 11 -8.57 11.96 -11.69
N VAL A 12 -8.41 10.65 -11.55
CA VAL A 12 -7.52 10.04 -10.53
C VAL A 12 -6.07 10.44 -10.79
N ALA A 13 -5.62 10.37 -12.05
CA ALA A 13 -4.26 10.79 -12.40
C ALA A 13 -3.98 12.27 -12.06
N ARG A 14 -4.95 13.16 -12.28
CA ARG A 14 -4.82 14.58 -11.88
C ARG A 14 -4.79 14.74 -10.37
N ALA A 15 -5.70 14.10 -9.65
CA ALA A 15 -5.76 14.15 -8.19
C ALA A 15 -4.46 13.62 -7.55
N TRP A 16 -3.91 12.52 -8.09
CA TRP A 16 -2.63 11.98 -7.69
C TRP A 16 -1.50 13.00 -7.85
N ARG A 17 -1.41 13.67 -9.02
CA ARG A 17 -0.38 14.69 -9.29
C ARG A 17 -0.48 15.93 -8.41
N SER A 18 -1.65 16.22 -7.82
CA SER A 18 -1.82 17.30 -6.85
C SER A 18 -1.69 16.86 -5.39
N ALA A 19 -1.73 15.56 -5.10
CA ALA A 19 -1.63 15.05 -3.74
C ALA A 19 -0.23 15.26 -3.16
N SER A 20 -0.16 15.44 -1.83
CA SER A 20 1.10 15.51 -1.10
C SER A 20 1.87 14.19 -1.17
N ASP A 21 3.18 14.24 -0.99
CA ASP A 21 4.03 13.04 -1.00
C ASP A 21 3.60 12.03 0.06
N SER A 22 3.21 12.51 1.25
CA SER A 22 2.65 11.68 2.31
C SER A 22 1.38 10.94 1.87
N LYS A 23 0.44 11.65 1.22
CA LYS A 23 -0.81 11.04 0.75
C LYS A 23 -0.58 10.05 -0.39
N ARG A 24 0.28 10.37 -1.36
CA ARG A 24 0.64 9.44 -2.46
C ARG A 24 1.25 8.17 -1.92
N LYS A 25 2.14 8.30 -0.96
CA LYS A 25 2.82 7.16 -0.36
C LYS A 25 1.86 6.27 0.43
N MET A 26 0.98 6.88 1.23
CA MET A 26 -0.08 6.16 1.95
C MET A 26 -0.95 5.34 0.98
N LEU A 27 -1.48 5.99 -0.07
CA LEU A 27 -2.28 5.32 -1.10
C LEU A 27 -1.47 4.27 -1.88
N GLY A 28 -0.19 4.52 -2.14
CA GLY A 28 0.69 3.55 -2.81
C GLY A 28 0.88 2.28 -1.97
N ASN A 29 1.01 2.42 -0.65
CA ASN A 29 1.09 1.28 0.27
C ASN A 29 -0.24 0.52 0.32
N GLU A 30 -1.37 1.23 0.39
CA GLU A 30 -2.71 0.65 0.37
C GLU A 30 -2.94 -0.21 -0.89
N VAL A 31 -2.66 0.36 -2.06
CA VAL A 31 -2.75 -0.37 -3.34
C VAL A 31 -1.81 -1.57 -3.36
N SER A 32 -0.59 -1.43 -2.83
CA SER A 32 0.39 -2.52 -2.81
C SER A 32 -0.05 -3.66 -1.89
N VAL A 33 -0.59 -3.35 -0.71
CA VAL A 33 -1.15 -4.35 0.23
C VAL A 33 -2.31 -5.08 -0.42
N ARG A 34 -3.24 -4.34 -1.03
CA ARG A 34 -4.42 -4.93 -1.65
C ARG A 34 -4.04 -5.86 -2.81
N ILE A 35 -3.14 -5.43 -3.69
CA ILE A 35 -2.63 -6.28 -4.78
C ILE A 35 -1.88 -7.48 -4.22
N GLY A 36 -1.05 -7.29 -3.18
CA GLY A 36 -0.32 -8.36 -2.51
C GLY A 36 -1.27 -9.41 -1.92
N LYS A 37 -2.34 -8.98 -1.24
CA LYS A 37 -3.37 -9.87 -0.71
C LYS A 37 -3.98 -10.71 -1.82
N GLU A 38 -4.49 -10.07 -2.88
CA GLU A 38 -5.15 -10.79 -3.98
C GLU A 38 -4.22 -11.74 -4.75
N LEU A 39 -2.96 -11.36 -4.97
CA LEU A 39 -2.02 -12.14 -5.80
C LEU A 39 -1.20 -13.17 -5.01
N LEU A 40 -0.98 -12.95 -3.70
CA LEU A 40 -0.20 -13.82 -2.82
C LEU A 40 -1.08 -14.68 -1.90
N ASN A 41 -2.40 -14.65 -2.03
CA ASN A 41 -3.32 -15.49 -1.24
C ASN A 41 -3.04 -17.00 -1.34
N GLY A 42 -2.37 -17.48 -2.40
CA GLY A 42 -1.92 -18.87 -2.53
C GLY A 42 -0.64 -19.21 -1.73
N SER A 43 0.02 -18.21 -1.16
CA SER A 43 1.30 -18.28 -0.46
C SER A 43 1.28 -17.41 0.80
N LYS A 44 0.46 -17.82 1.78
CA LYS A 44 0.26 -17.11 3.06
C LYS A 44 1.55 -16.65 3.71
N GLU A 45 2.60 -17.46 3.65
CA GLU A 45 3.94 -17.16 4.16
C GLU A 45 4.58 -15.97 3.44
N GLU A 46 4.45 -15.88 2.12
CA GLU A 46 4.96 -14.77 1.29
C GLU A 46 4.19 -13.48 1.60
N TYR A 47 2.86 -13.57 1.77
CA TYR A 47 2.06 -12.42 2.18
C TYR A 47 2.46 -11.91 3.57
N ILE A 48 2.60 -12.80 4.56
CA ILE A 48 3.06 -12.43 5.92
C ILE A 48 4.44 -11.78 5.87
N GLN A 49 5.35 -12.33 5.05
CA GLN A 49 6.70 -11.78 4.90
C GLN A 49 6.67 -10.38 4.28
N TYR A 50 5.87 -10.18 3.23
CA TYR A 50 5.63 -8.88 2.62
C TYR A 50 5.11 -7.84 3.65
N ILE A 51 4.13 -8.23 4.47
CA ILE A 51 3.61 -7.33 5.51
C ILE A 51 4.74 -6.91 6.47
N ARG A 52 5.57 -7.84 6.95
CA ARG A 52 6.67 -7.54 7.86
C ARG A 52 7.66 -6.52 7.27
N GLU A 53 8.01 -6.69 6.00
CA GLU A 53 8.91 -5.77 5.28
C GLU A 53 8.29 -4.38 5.10
N LEU A 54 6.98 -4.33 4.85
CA LEU A 54 6.23 -3.07 4.80
C LEU A 54 6.25 -2.36 6.16
N GLN A 55 6.02 -3.07 7.27
CA GLN A 55 6.06 -2.45 8.61
C GLN A 55 7.43 -1.85 8.92
N GLN A 56 8.51 -2.57 8.57
CA GLN A 56 9.88 -2.08 8.75
C GLN A 56 10.12 -0.80 7.95
N THR A 57 9.75 -0.80 6.67
CA THR A 57 9.89 0.36 5.78
C THR A 57 9.08 1.56 6.26
N MET A 58 7.87 1.32 6.80
CA MET A 58 7.01 2.38 7.31
C MET A 58 7.55 3.06 8.57
N LYS A 59 8.15 2.29 9.50
CA LYS A 59 8.82 2.84 10.69
C LYS A 59 9.94 3.81 10.32
N GLU A 60 10.72 3.48 9.29
CA GLU A 60 11.84 4.32 8.85
C GLU A 60 11.38 5.62 8.19
N GLN A 61 10.15 5.68 7.72
CA GLN A 61 9.67 6.78 6.90
C GLN A 61 8.50 7.57 7.52
N GLY A 62 8.34 7.47 8.85
CA GLY A 62 7.44 8.31 9.64
C GLY A 62 5.95 7.98 9.51
N LEU A 63 5.60 6.82 8.94
CA LEU A 63 4.22 6.33 8.94
C LEU A 63 3.94 5.65 10.28
N THR A 64 2.86 6.02 10.96
CA THR A 64 2.53 5.48 12.28
C THR A 64 1.97 4.06 12.16
N GLN A 65 2.10 3.29 13.24
CA GLN A 65 1.51 1.95 13.33
C GLN A 65 -0.02 2.00 13.19
N GLU A 66 -0.64 3.08 13.65
CA GLU A 66 -2.08 3.35 13.52
C GLU A 66 -2.50 3.42 12.05
N LEU A 67 -1.81 4.26 11.27
CA LEU A 67 -2.12 4.43 9.84
C LEU A 67 -1.83 3.16 9.02
N LEU A 68 -0.84 2.38 9.42
CA LEU A 68 -0.61 1.06 8.83
C LEU A 68 -1.76 0.10 9.15
N ASN A 69 -2.24 0.06 10.40
CA ASN A 69 -3.33 -0.81 10.78
C ASN A 69 -4.63 -0.45 10.04
N GLU A 70 -4.88 0.85 9.79
CA GLU A 70 -5.97 1.30 8.91
C GLU A 70 -5.84 0.68 7.51
N ILE A 71 -4.66 0.76 6.90
CA ILE A 71 -4.39 0.16 5.57
C ILE A 71 -4.60 -1.37 5.56
N LEU A 72 -4.27 -2.07 6.64
CA LEU A 72 -4.37 -3.54 6.72
C LEU A 72 -5.80 -4.03 6.98
N ASN A 73 -6.61 -3.24 7.67
CA ASN A 73 -7.93 -3.64 8.17
C ASN A 73 -9.11 -2.99 7.41
N GLU A 74 -8.85 -2.19 6.37
CA GLU A 74 -9.88 -1.51 5.56
C GLU A 74 -10.89 -2.45 4.86
N ASP A 75 -10.67 -3.77 4.89
CA ASP A 75 -11.54 -4.79 4.29
C ASP A 75 -12.50 -5.49 5.29
N GLU A 76 -12.57 -5.08 6.58
CA GLU A 76 -13.39 -5.77 7.61
C GLU A 76 -14.85 -5.25 7.80
N ASP A 77 -15.36 -4.36 6.92
CA ASP A 77 -16.77 -3.91 6.92
C ASP A 77 -17.53 -4.23 5.60
#